data_AF-A0A3S4S5H0-F1
#
_entry.id   AF-A0A3S4S5H0-F1
#
_cell.length_a   1.000
_cell.length_b   1.000
_cell.length_c   1.000
_cell.angle_alpha   90.00
_cell.angle_beta   90.00
_cell.angle_gamma   90.00
#
_symmetry.space_group_name_H-M   'P 1'
#
loop_
_entity.id
_entity.type
_entity.pdbx_description
1 polymer ?
#
loop_
_entity_poly.entity_id
_entity_poly.type
_entity_poly.pdbx_seq_one_letter_code
_entity_poly.pdbx_strand_id
1 'polypeptide(L)'
;MQGNTVRNYYVSEGVKALFSIYFKDQTEENFIKALNEFNKENQINSQEIKDEALREIKEELSKLATTDLLNARIDTVDAKIDRTEASLNAKIDKVEASLNAKIDKVEASLNAKIDRTEASLNAKIDKVENKLDSFKTQVKTYVIIIIALMFILQPTIFDLIKSIFK
;
A
#
# COMPACT_ATOMS: atom_id res chain seq x y z
N MET A 1 16.09 -35.94 -25.55
CA MET A 1 17.02 -35.99 -26.70
C MET A 1 16.72 -37.26 -27.48
N GLN A 2 15.69 -37.24 -28.33
CA GLN A 2 15.50 -38.32 -29.31
C GLN A 2 16.34 -37.96 -30.53
N GLY A 3 17.15 -38.91 -30.99
CA GLY A 3 18.20 -38.70 -31.98
C GLY A 3 17.63 -38.15 -33.28
N ASN A 4 18.16 -37.02 -33.72
CA ASN A 4 17.95 -36.48 -35.04
C ASN A 4 18.60 -37.45 -36.03
N THR A 5 17.85 -38.46 -36.47
CA THR A 5 18.30 -39.38 -37.50
C THR A 5 18.20 -38.62 -38.81
N VAL A 6 19.27 -37.93 -39.20
CA VAL A 6 19.41 -37.35 -40.53
C VAL A 6 19.31 -38.51 -41.51
N ARG A 7 18.11 -38.75 -42.07
CA ARG A 7 17.96 -39.69 -43.18
C ARG A 7 18.76 -39.10 -44.33
N ASN A 8 19.86 -39.77 -44.64
CA ASN A 8 20.80 -39.36 -45.67
C ASN A 8 20.07 -39.51 -47.01
N TYR A 9 19.55 -38.41 -47.57
CA TYR A 9 18.81 -38.38 -48.83
C TYR A 9 19.76 -38.61 -50.02
N TYR A 10 20.25 -39.83 -50.13
CA TYR A 10 20.88 -40.37 -51.33
C TYR A 10 19.81 -41.12 -52.14
N VAL A 11 19.99 -41.12 -53.46
CA VAL A 11 19.23 -41.95 -54.40
C VAL A 11 19.08 -43.38 -53.84
N SER A 12 17.87 -43.91 -53.80
CA SER A 12 17.62 -45.25 -53.26
C SER A 12 18.42 -46.32 -53.98
N GLU A 13 18.68 -47.43 -53.28
CA GLU A 13 19.31 -48.61 -53.90
C GLU A 13 18.48 -49.15 -55.08
N GLY A 14 17.15 -48.96 -55.06
CA GLY A 14 16.27 -49.31 -56.17
C GLY A 14 16.54 -48.48 -57.42
N VAL A 15 16.62 -47.15 -57.28
CA VAL A 15 16.94 -46.26 -58.40
C VAL A 15 18.39 -46.44 -58.86
N LYS A 16 19.36 -46.65 -57.95
CA LYS A 16 20.74 -47.02 -58.31
C LYS A 16 20.81 -48.31 -59.13
N ALA A 17 20.05 -49.33 -58.76
CA ALA A 17 19.98 -50.59 -59.50
C ALA A 17 19.42 -50.40 -60.92
N LEU A 18 18.36 -49.60 -61.07
CA LEU A 18 17.77 -49.29 -62.38
C LEU A 18 18.75 -48.55 -63.30
N PHE A 19 19.50 -47.58 -62.77
CA PHE A 19 20.57 -46.93 -63.55
C PHE A 19 21.71 -47.89 -63.88
N SER A 20 22.07 -48.81 -62.98
CA SER A 20 23.10 -49.83 -63.25
C SER A 20 22.70 -50.78 -64.38
N ILE A 21 21.42 -51.18 -64.44
CA ILE A 21 20.87 -51.97 -65.56
C ILE A 21 20.92 -51.16 -66.86
N TYR A 22 20.52 -49.89 -66.84
CA TYR A 22 20.64 -49.01 -68.00
C TYR A 22 22.09 -48.89 -68.50
N PHE A 23 23.07 -48.70 -67.63
CA PHE A 23 24.48 -48.56 -68.05
C PHE A 23 25.06 -49.84 -68.68
N LYS A 24 24.55 -51.01 -68.30
CA LYS A 24 24.95 -52.29 -68.89
C LYS A 24 24.30 -52.53 -70.25
N ASP A 25 22.99 -52.31 -70.34
CA ASP A 25 22.19 -52.73 -71.50
C ASP A 25 21.99 -51.60 -72.53
N GLN A 26 22.18 -50.34 -72.11
CA GLN A 26 22.06 -49.10 -72.90
C GLN A 26 20.75 -48.96 -73.72
N THR A 27 19.64 -49.52 -73.22
CA THR A 27 18.32 -49.42 -73.87
C THR A 27 17.55 -48.19 -73.41
N GLU A 28 16.75 -47.62 -74.30
CA GLU A 28 15.85 -46.49 -74.00
C GLU A 28 14.82 -46.85 -72.92
N GLU A 29 14.29 -48.08 -72.94
CA GLU A 29 13.33 -48.55 -71.95
C GLU A 29 13.91 -48.54 -70.53
N ASN A 30 15.13 -49.03 -70.35
CA ASN A 30 15.81 -49.04 -69.05
C ASN A 30 16.11 -47.61 -68.57
N PHE A 31 16.44 -46.69 -69.49
CA PHE A 31 16.64 -45.28 -69.17
C PHE A 31 15.36 -44.62 -68.65
N ILE A 32 14.25 -44.76 -69.37
CA ILE A 32 12.97 -44.16 -69.01
C ILE A 32 12.46 -44.73 -67.68
N LYS A 33 12.64 -46.03 -67.43
CA LYS A 33 12.28 -46.65 -66.16
C LYS A 33 13.09 -46.09 -64.99
N ALA A 34 14.40 -45.96 -65.14
CA ALA A 34 15.28 -45.37 -64.12
C ALA A 34 14.91 -43.91 -63.82
N LEU A 35 14.64 -43.11 -64.87
CA LEU A 35 14.21 -41.72 -64.72
C LEU A 35 12.85 -41.57 -64.04
N ASN A 36 11.87 -42.38 -64.41
CA ASN A 36 10.54 -42.33 -63.81
C ASN A 36 10.58 -42.66 -62.32
N GLU A 37 11.33 -43.69 -61.94
CA GLU A 37 11.47 -44.06 -60.53
C GLU A 37 12.26 -43.00 -59.74
N PHE A 38 13.31 -42.43 -60.32
CA PHE A 38 14.04 -41.29 -59.73
C PHE A 38 13.14 -40.07 -59.51
N ASN A 39 12.32 -39.71 -60.50
CA ASN A 39 11.39 -38.59 -60.37
C ASN A 39 10.33 -38.83 -59.30
N LYS A 40 9.80 -40.06 -59.24
CA LYS A 40 8.83 -40.46 -58.22
C LYS A 40 9.46 -40.42 -56.82
N GLU A 41 10.68 -40.93 -56.67
CA GLU A 41 11.43 -40.87 -55.41
C GLU A 41 11.71 -39.43 -54.98
N ASN A 42 12.15 -38.57 -55.89
CA ASN A 42 12.36 -37.15 -55.59
C ASN A 42 11.07 -36.45 -55.13
N GLN A 43 9.94 -36.77 -55.75
CA GLN A 43 8.65 -36.21 -55.35
C GLN A 43 8.25 -36.67 -53.95
N ILE A 44 8.45 -37.96 -53.63
CA ILE A 44 8.20 -38.52 -52.29
C ILE A 44 9.12 -37.86 -51.26
N ASN A 45 10.43 -37.79 -51.53
CA ASN A 45 11.40 -37.18 -50.64
C ASN A 45 11.08 -35.70 -50.36
N SER A 46 10.66 -34.94 -51.39
CA SER A 46 10.23 -33.55 -51.21
C SER A 46 9.01 -33.44 -50.30
N GLN A 47 8.06 -34.37 -50.41
CA GLN A 47 6.87 -34.36 -49.56
C GLN A 47 7.19 -34.77 -48.13
N GLU A 48 8.02 -35.80 -47.92
CA GLU A 48 8.45 -36.21 -46.58
C GLU A 48 9.17 -35.09 -45.84
N ILE A 49 10.03 -34.32 -46.51
CA ILE A 49 10.71 -33.15 -45.92
C ILE A 49 9.68 -32.09 -45.49
N LYS A 50 8.65 -31.83 -46.29
CA LYS A 50 7.61 -30.86 -45.93
C LYS A 50 6.78 -31.31 -44.74
N ASP A 51 6.40 -32.59 -44.71
CA ASP A 51 5.59 -33.15 -43.63
C ASP A 51 6.37 -33.17 -42.32
N GLU A 52 7.67 -33.50 -42.38
CA GLU A 52 8.55 -33.46 -41.21
C GLU A 52 8.74 -32.02 -40.69
N ALA A 53 9.03 -31.07 -41.57
CA ALA A 53 9.14 -29.67 -41.19
C ALA A 53 7.84 -29.13 -40.58
N LEU A 54 6.67 -29.50 -41.15
CA LEU A 54 5.37 -29.11 -40.63
C LEU A 54 5.11 -29.72 -39.24
N ARG A 55 5.53 -30.97 -39.04
CA ARG A 55 5.41 -31.67 -37.76
C ARG A 55 6.25 -30.97 -36.68
N GLU A 56 7.51 -30.65 -36.98
CA GLU A 56 8.40 -29.95 -36.05
C GLU A 56 7.87 -28.55 -35.70
N ILE A 57 7.46 -27.77 -36.72
CA ILE A 57 6.88 -26.43 -36.51
C ILE A 57 5.63 -26.49 -35.64
N LYS A 58 4.74 -27.48 -35.87
CA LYS A 58 3.54 -27.66 -35.06
C LYS A 58 3.87 -28.04 -33.62
N GLU A 59 4.89 -28.86 -33.41
CA GLU A 59 5.36 -29.22 -32.08
C GLU A 59 5.94 -28.00 -31.35
N GLU A 60 6.75 -27.17 -31.99
CA GLU A 60 7.26 -25.93 -31.40
C GLU A 60 6.14 -24.92 -31.10
N LEU A 61 5.19 -24.74 -32.02
CA LEU A 61 4.01 -23.89 -31.79
C LEU A 61 3.17 -24.36 -30.61
N SER A 62 3.08 -25.68 -30.38
CA SER A 62 2.36 -26.23 -29.22
C SER A 62 3.05 -25.96 -27.88
N LYS A 63 4.36 -25.67 -27.89
CA LYS A 63 5.14 -25.31 -26.70
C LYS A 63 5.05 -23.82 -26.38
N LEU A 64 4.63 -22.98 -27.34
CA LEU A 64 4.37 -21.57 -27.07
C LEU A 64 3.17 -21.42 -26.12
N ALA A 65 3.24 -20.41 -25.25
CA ALA A 65 2.13 -20.09 -24.36
C ALA A 65 0.87 -19.78 -25.19
N THR A 66 -0.21 -20.50 -24.92
CA THR A 66 -1.49 -20.23 -25.56
C THR A 66 -2.09 -18.94 -25.02
N THR A 67 -2.93 -18.31 -25.83
CA THR A 67 -3.73 -17.14 -25.42
C THR A 67 -4.53 -17.44 -24.14
N ASP A 68 -5.05 -18.66 -24.00
CA ASP A 68 -5.80 -19.07 -22.81
C ASP A 68 -4.93 -19.10 -21.54
N LEU A 69 -3.69 -19.58 -21.63
CA LEU A 69 -2.76 -19.57 -20.49
C LEU A 69 -2.40 -18.14 -20.09
N LEU A 70 -2.23 -17.25 -21.07
CA LEU A 70 -1.96 -15.84 -20.80
C LEU A 70 -3.17 -15.15 -20.16
N ASN A 71 -4.38 -15.38 -20.68
CA ASN A 71 -5.62 -14.85 -20.09
C ASN A 71 -5.81 -15.35 -18.65
N ALA A 72 -5.63 -16.64 -18.39
CA ALA A 72 -5.73 -17.18 -17.03
C ALA A 72 -4.70 -16.56 -16.06
N ARG A 73 -3.50 -16.25 -16.56
CA ARG A 73 -2.48 -15.53 -15.77
C ARG A 73 -2.86 -14.07 -15.52
N ILE A 74 -3.44 -13.39 -16.51
CA ILE A 74 -3.98 -12.03 -16.38
C ILE A 74 -5.10 -12.02 -15.33
N ASP A 75 -6.09 -12.89 -15.44
CA ASP A 75 -7.20 -13.01 -14.48
C ASP A 75 -6.68 -13.27 -13.05
N THR A 76 -5.63 -14.09 -12.92
CA THR A 76 -4.98 -14.36 -11.64
C THR A 76 -4.30 -13.12 -11.07
N VAL A 77 -3.67 -12.30 -11.92
CA VAL A 77 -3.03 -11.04 -11.54
C VAL A 77 -4.08 -10.01 -11.15
N ASP A 78 -5.13 -9.84 -11.94
CA ASP A 78 -6.23 -8.92 -11.65
C ASP A 78 -6.89 -9.27 -10.30
N ALA A 79 -7.19 -10.55 -10.07
CA ALA A 79 -7.72 -10.99 -8.78
C ALA A 79 -6.74 -10.77 -7.60
N LYS A 80 -5.42 -10.73 -7.84
CA LYS A 80 -4.45 -10.36 -6.79
C LYS A 80 -4.42 -8.86 -6.54
N ILE A 81 -4.57 -8.05 -7.59
CA ILE A 81 -4.68 -6.59 -7.51
C ILE A 81 -5.93 -6.23 -6.71
N ASP A 82 -7.09 -6.76 -7.06
CA ASP A 82 -8.36 -6.49 -6.35
C ASP A 82 -8.28 -6.83 -4.86
N ARG A 83 -7.71 -8.00 -4.52
CA ARG A 83 -7.51 -8.39 -3.11
C ARG A 83 -6.56 -7.45 -2.38
N THR A 84 -5.54 -6.94 -3.07
CA THR A 84 -4.56 -6.02 -2.50
C THR A 84 -5.19 -4.66 -2.25
N GLU A 85 -5.95 -4.13 -3.21
CA GLU A 85 -6.69 -2.88 -3.08
C GLU A 85 -7.69 -2.94 -1.92
N ALA A 86 -8.52 -3.99 -1.85
CA ALA A 86 -9.45 -4.19 -0.75
C ALA A 86 -8.75 -4.26 0.62
N SER A 87 -7.60 -4.93 0.70
CA SER A 87 -6.80 -5.01 1.93
C SER A 87 -6.23 -3.66 2.35
N LEU A 88 -5.78 -2.85 1.39
CA LEU A 88 -5.24 -1.51 1.64
C LEU A 88 -6.35 -0.56 2.11
N ASN A 89 -7.51 -0.55 1.44
CA ASN A 89 -8.67 0.26 1.85
C ASN A 89 -9.10 -0.08 3.29
N ALA A 90 -9.25 -1.37 3.61
CA ALA A 90 -9.60 -1.78 4.98
C ALA A 90 -8.55 -1.37 6.04
N LYS A 91 -7.26 -1.33 5.68
CA LYS A 91 -6.21 -0.83 6.57
C LYS A 91 -6.29 0.68 6.76
N ILE A 92 -6.58 1.42 5.70
CA ILE A 92 -6.77 2.88 5.74
C ILE A 92 -7.95 3.21 6.66
N ASP A 93 -9.11 2.58 6.44
CA ASP A 93 -10.32 2.80 7.27
C ASP A 93 -10.04 2.53 8.76
N LYS A 94 -9.30 1.45 9.06
CA LYS A 94 -8.92 1.11 10.44
C LYS A 94 -7.99 2.16 11.05
N VAL A 95 -7.04 2.69 10.29
CA VAL A 95 -6.14 3.75 10.76
C VAL A 95 -6.92 5.03 11.00
N GLU A 96 -7.80 5.42 10.08
CA GLU A 96 -8.65 6.61 10.21
C GLU A 96 -9.53 6.52 11.47
N ALA A 97 -10.25 5.41 11.65
CA ALA A 97 -11.07 5.18 12.83
C ALA A 97 -10.24 5.23 14.13
N SER A 98 -9.04 4.64 14.12
CA SER A 98 -8.16 4.68 15.29
C SER A 98 -7.62 6.09 15.59
N LEU A 99 -7.38 6.91 14.56
CA LEU A 99 -6.90 8.28 14.74
C LEU A 99 -8.02 9.17 15.27
N ASN A 100 -9.23 9.06 14.70
CA ASN A 100 -10.40 9.79 15.18
C ASN A 100 -10.68 9.47 16.66
N ALA A 101 -10.70 8.20 17.05
CA ALA A 101 -10.89 7.81 18.45
C ALA A 101 -9.78 8.34 19.39
N LYS A 102 -8.54 8.46 18.91
CA LYS A 102 -7.45 9.07 19.68
C LYS A 102 -7.63 10.58 19.83
N ILE A 103 -8.07 11.26 18.77
CA ILE A 103 -8.36 12.69 18.78
C ILE A 103 -9.47 12.97 19.79
N ASP A 104 -10.60 12.25 19.71
CA ASP A 104 -11.73 12.41 20.63
C ASP A 104 -11.31 12.22 22.09
N LYS A 105 -10.46 11.22 22.36
CA LYS A 105 -9.93 10.96 23.70
C LYS A 105 -9.03 12.09 24.19
N VAL A 106 -8.20 12.65 23.32
CA VAL A 106 -7.33 13.79 23.67
C VAL A 106 -8.17 15.02 23.93
N GLU A 107 -9.16 15.31 23.09
CA GLU A 107 -10.09 16.44 23.26
C GLU A 107 -10.83 16.35 24.59
N ALA A 108 -11.45 15.20 24.89
CA ALA A 108 -12.15 14.98 26.15
C ALA A 108 -11.22 15.14 27.37
N SER A 109 -9.97 14.66 27.27
CA SER A 109 -8.97 14.79 28.33
C SER A 109 -8.53 16.24 28.55
N LEU A 110 -8.37 17.01 27.46
CA LEU A 110 -8.03 18.42 27.53
C LEU A 110 -9.18 19.24 28.11
N ASN A 111 -10.41 19.03 27.66
CA ASN A 111 -11.60 19.69 28.21
C ASN A 111 -11.72 19.44 29.72
N ALA A 112 -11.61 18.17 30.15
CA ALA A 112 -11.66 17.84 31.57
C ALA A 112 -10.49 18.43 32.38
N LYS A 113 -9.33 18.71 31.78
CA LYS A 113 -8.23 19.42 32.46
C LYS A 113 -8.51 20.92 32.57
N ILE A 114 -9.08 21.51 31.52
CA ILE A 114 -9.49 22.92 31.50
C ILE A 114 -10.55 23.15 32.59
N ASP A 115 -11.61 22.33 32.63
CA ASP A 115 -12.69 22.45 33.63
C ASP A 115 -12.15 22.38 35.06
N ARG A 116 -11.23 21.44 35.34
CA ARG A 116 -10.60 21.31 36.67
C ARG A 116 -9.74 22.52 37.02
N THR A 117 -8.99 23.05 36.06
CA THR A 117 -8.19 24.26 36.25
C THR A 117 -9.09 25.46 36.51
N GLU A 118 -10.15 25.64 35.74
CA GLU A 118 -11.13 26.71 35.91
C GLU A 118 -11.78 26.65 37.30
N ALA A 119 -12.28 25.48 37.70
CA ALA A 119 -12.85 25.28 39.03
C ALA A 119 -11.84 25.59 40.16
N SER A 120 -10.58 25.17 39.99
CA SER A 120 -9.52 25.46 40.96
C SER A 120 -9.18 26.95 41.05
N LEU A 121 -9.17 27.66 39.92
CA LEU A 121 -8.93 29.09 39.86
C LEU A 121 -10.10 29.86 40.50
N ASN A 122 -11.34 29.53 40.17
CA ASN A 122 -12.53 30.13 40.78
C ASN A 122 -12.53 29.97 42.30
N ALA A 123 -12.27 28.75 42.81
CA ALA A 123 -12.17 28.52 44.26
C ALA A 123 -11.04 29.33 44.94
N LYS A 124 -9.93 29.58 44.23
CA LYS A 124 -8.84 30.44 44.74
C LYS A 124 -9.25 31.91 44.74
N ILE A 125 -9.96 32.37 43.71
CA ILE A 125 -10.50 33.72 43.62
C ILE A 125 -11.50 33.96 44.76
N ASP A 126 -12.48 33.08 44.94
CA ASP A 126 -13.47 33.17 46.04
C ASP A 126 -12.77 33.28 47.41
N LYS A 127 -11.71 32.49 47.62
CA LYS A 127 -10.94 32.53 48.87
C LYS A 127 -10.20 33.86 49.06
N VAL A 128 -9.70 34.45 47.98
CA VAL A 128 -9.05 35.78 48.02
C VAL A 128 -10.08 36.87 48.27
N GLU A 129 -11.23 36.83 47.60
CA GLU A 129 -12.34 37.78 47.79
C GLU A 129 -12.84 37.76 49.24
N ASN A 130 -13.10 36.58 49.80
CA ASN A 130 -13.49 36.44 51.21
C ASN A 130 -12.46 37.00 52.19
N LYS A 131 -11.16 36.80 51.92
CA LYS A 131 -10.09 37.39 52.74
C LYS A 131 -10.06 38.91 52.61
N LEU A 132 -10.27 39.44 51.42
CA LEU A 132 -10.31 40.88 51.15
C LEU A 132 -11.49 41.53 51.87
N ASP A 133 -12.68 40.91 51.84
CA ASP A 133 -13.85 41.40 52.55
C ASP A 133 -13.68 41.40 54.07
N SER A 134 -13.08 40.34 54.61
CA SER A 134 -12.72 40.28 56.04
C SER A 134 -11.72 41.38 56.41
N PHE A 135 -10.68 41.59 55.60
CA PHE A 135 -9.71 42.66 55.81
C PHE A 135 -10.37 44.04 55.76
N LYS A 136 -11.21 44.30 54.75
CA LYS A 136 -11.97 45.56 54.62
C LYS A 136 -12.85 45.82 55.85
N THR A 137 -13.49 44.78 56.37
CA THR A 137 -14.32 44.86 57.59
C THR A 137 -13.47 45.20 58.82
N GLN A 138 -12.34 44.52 59.01
CA GLN A 138 -11.41 44.80 60.11
C GLN A 138 -10.90 46.24 60.06
N VAL A 139 -10.44 46.70 58.89
CA VAL A 139 -9.98 48.09 58.69
C VAL A 139 -11.08 49.09 59.03
N LYS A 140 -12.31 48.87 58.55
CA LYS A 140 -13.46 49.73 58.87
C LYS A 140 -13.71 49.81 60.38
N THR A 141 -13.68 48.67 61.07
CA THR A 141 -13.85 48.61 62.52
C THR A 141 -12.75 49.38 63.24
N TYR A 142 -11.47 49.19 62.86
CA TYR A 142 -10.37 49.92 63.46
C TYR A 142 -10.49 51.43 63.25
N VAL A 143 -10.87 51.88 62.06
CA VAL A 143 -11.11 53.31 61.77
C VAL A 143 -12.20 53.88 62.68
N ILE A 144 -13.33 53.18 62.85
CA ILE A 144 -14.40 53.61 63.76
C ILE A 144 -13.91 53.72 65.21
N ILE A 145 -13.17 52.71 65.69
CA ILE A 145 -12.60 52.71 67.03
C ILE A 145 -11.66 53.90 67.22
N ILE A 146 -10.77 54.17 66.26
CA ILE A 146 -9.83 55.31 66.33
C ILE A 146 -10.60 56.64 66.39
N ILE A 147 -11.63 56.83 65.54
CA ILE A 147 -12.47 58.04 65.56
C ILE A 147 -13.15 58.20 66.93
N ALA A 148 -13.72 57.12 67.47
CA ALA A 148 -14.38 57.15 68.78
C ALA A 148 -13.39 57.50 69.92
N LEU A 149 -12.19 56.90 69.92
CA LEU A 149 -11.14 57.22 70.89
C LEU A 149 -10.69 58.67 70.79
N MET A 150 -10.49 59.19 69.57
CA MET A 150 -10.14 60.59 69.36
C MET A 150 -11.19 61.55 69.92
N PHE A 151 -12.48 61.23 69.74
CA PHE A 151 -13.58 62.03 70.28
C PHE A 151 -13.61 62.03 71.81
N ILE A 152 -13.46 60.85 72.45
CA ILE A 152 -13.47 60.70 73.91
C ILE A 152 -12.26 61.41 74.56
N LEU A 153 -11.10 61.42 73.91
CA LEU A 153 -9.88 62.04 74.44
C LEU A 153 -9.81 63.56 74.21
N GLN A 154 -10.67 64.16 73.40
CA GLN A 154 -10.63 65.62 73.15
C GLN A 154 -10.74 66.48 74.43
N PRO A 155 -11.65 66.20 75.40
CA PRO A 155 -11.74 66.99 76.63
C PRO A 155 -10.47 66.91 77.48
N THR A 156 -9.91 65.72 77.64
CA THR A 156 -8.68 65.50 78.41
C THR A 156 -7.46 66.16 77.76
N ILE A 157 -7.36 66.12 76.44
CA ILE A 157 -6.31 66.84 75.69
C ILE A 157 -6.49 68.35 75.84
N PHE A 158 -7.72 68.86 75.75
CA PHE A 158 -8.02 70.29 75.96
C PHE A 158 -7.69 70.76 77.38
N ASP A 159 -8.05 69.97 78.39
CA ASP A 159 -7.73 70.26 79.79
C ASP A 159 -6.21 70.24 80.05
N LEU A 160 -5.49 69.27 79.46
CA LEU A 160 -4.04 69.21 79.54
C LEU A 160 -3.39 70.46 78.92
N ILE A 161 -3.83 70.88 77.74
CA ILE A 161 -3.37 72.12 77.09
C ILE A 161 -3.64 73.32 77.99
N LYS A 162 -4.86 73.45 78.53
CA LYS A 162 -5.25 74.56 79.42
C LYS A 162 -4.39 74.60 80.69
N SER A 163 -3.97 73.45 81.21
CA SER A 163 -3.07 73.34 82.36
C SER A 163 -1.62 73.71 82.07
N ILE A 164 -1.16 73.58 80.83
CA ILE A 164 0.19 73.99 80.41
C ILE A 164 0.28 75.51 80.24
N PHE A 165 -0.81 76.16 79.84
CA PHE A 165 -0.87 77.61 79.59
C PHE A 165 -1.39 78.45 80.77
N LYS A 166 -1.58 77.84 81.95
CA LYS A 166 -1.97 78.51 83.18
C LYS A 166 -0.77 78.63 84.12
#